data_AF-A0A7S1ZXC3-F1
#
_entry.id   AF-A0A7S1ZXC3-F1
#
_cell.length_a   1.000
_cell.length_b   1.000
_cell.length_c   1.000
_cell.angle_alpha   90.00
_cell.angle_beta   90.00
_cell.angle_gamma   90.00
#
_symmetry.space_group_name_H-M   'P 1'
#
loop_
_entity.id
_entity.type
_entity.pdbx_description
1 polymer ?
#
loop_
_entity_poly.entity_id
_entity_poly.type
_entity_poly.pdbx_seq_one_letter_code
_entity_poly.pdbx_strand_id
1 'polypeptide(L)'
;MLRVLVSVLAMAPAVGGMQVVGLGPGRTGTDSLKKALEILGFGPCYHMSEVLIELSGISTEGHLELWRDAALRAGGALPHNEGKDLVEALREWNSGVDFPFAMFPDEMLEAFPE
;
A
#
# COMPACT_ATOMS: atom_id res chain seq x y z
N MET A 1 -2.34 -17.86 -41.28
CA MET A 1 -2.72 -17.49 -39.91
C MET A 1 -1.47 -17.07 -39.16
N LEU A 2 -1.24 -15.76 -39.05
CA LEU A 2 -0.06 -15.18 -38.42
C LEU A 2 -0.32 -15.11 -36.90
N ARG A 3 0.38 -15.93 -36.11
CA ARG A 3 0.37 -15.82 -34.64
C ARG A 3 1.24 -14.63 -34.25
N VAL A 4 0.59 -13.55 -33.81
CA VAL A 4 1.27 -12.46 -33.10
C VAL A 4 1.69 -13.01 -31.74
N LEU A 5 2.96 -13.41 -31.60
CA LEU A 5 3.55 -13.61 -30.29
C LEU A 5 3.72 -12.22 -29.66
N VAL A 6 2.74 -11.81 -28.86
CA VAL A 6 2.98 -10.77 -27.86
C VAL A 6 3.88 -11.42 -26.82
N SER A 7 5.19 -11.23 -26.96
CA SER A 7 6.13 -11.50 -25.88
C SER A 7 5.88 -10.43 -24.82
N VAL A 8 4.88 -10.67 -23.98
CA VAL A 8 4.87 -10.07 -22.64
C VAL A 8 6.09 -10.68 -21.98
N LEU A 9 7.20 -9.93 -21.95
CA LEU A 9 8.18 -10.12 -20.90
C LEU A 9 7.36 -9.93 -19.62
N ALA A 10 6.90 -11.04 -19.04
CA ALA A 10 6.50 -11.05 -17.66
C ALA A 10 7.77 -10.73 -16.89
N MET A 11 8.02 -9.44 -16.67
CA MET A 11 8.77 -9.02 -15.50
C MET A 11 8.04 -9.72 -14.36
N ALA A 12 8.66 -10.74 -13.79
CA ALA A 12 8.10 -11.38 -12.61
C ALA A 12 7.74 -10.26 -11.64
N PRO A 13 6.54 -10.28 -11.01
CA PRO A 13 6.24 -9.30 -9.97
C PRO A 13 7.40 -9.37 -8.99
N ALA A 14 7.98 -8.21 -8.66
CA ALA A 14 9.01 -8.16 -7.64
C ALA A 14 8.42 -8.81 -6.39
N VAL A 15 8.96 -9.96 -6.01
CA VAL A 15 8.54 -10.67 -4.82
C VAL A 15 9.10 -9.85 -3.65
N GLY A 16 8.22 -9.10 -2.99
CA GLY A 16 8.44 -8.43 -1.70
C GLY A 16 9.09 -7.06 -1.81
N GLY A 17 8.28 -6.02 -1.98
CA GLY A 17 8.70 -4.63 -1.80
C GLY A 17 7.72 -3.63 -2.39
N MET A 18 7.37 -2.60 -1.62
CA MET A 18 6.55 -1.47 -2.08
C MET A 18 7.22 -0.82 -3.31
N GLN A 19 6.50 -0.72 -4.43
CA GLN A 19 6.99 -0.14 -5.69
C GLN A 19 6.23 1.11 -6.10
N VAL A 20 5.02 1.30 -5.58
CA VAL A 20 4.17 2.46 -5.89
C VAL A 20 3.53 2.99 -4.63
N VAL A 21 3.91 4.21 -4.24
CA VAL A 21 3.31 4.97 -3.14
C VAL A 21 2.36 6.02 -3.71
N GLY A 22 1.06 5.81 -3.56
CA GLY A 22 0.02 6.75 -3.96
C GLY A 22 -0.42 7.63 -2.80
N LEU A 23 -0.13 8.93 -2.89
CA LEU A 23 -0.46 9.93 -1.87
C LEU A 23 -1.81 10.64 -2.10
N GLY A 24 -2.67 10.04 -2.93
CA GLY A 24 -4.00 10.55 -3.21
C GLY A 24 -4.96 10.26 -2.05
N PRO A 25 -5.70 11.27 -1.52
CA PRO A 25 -6.66 11.05 -0.45
C PRO A 25 -7.88 10.25 -0.94
N GLY A 26 -8.64 9.71 0.00
CA GLY A 26 -9.89 9.02 -0.33
C GLY A 26 -10.83 9.85 -1.18
N ARG A 27 -11.63 9.17 -2.03
CA ARG A 27 -12.59 9.77 -2.98
C ARG A 27 -11.97 10.49 -4.18
N THR A 28 -10.67 10.34 -4.42
CA THR A 28 -9.98 10.86 -5.62
C THR A 28 -9.77 9.82 -6.72
N GLY A 29 -10.51 8.70 -6.69
CA GLY A 29 -10.36 7.59 -7.63
C GLY A 29 -9.43 6.48 -7.16
N THR A 30 -9.07 6.45 -5.88
CA THR A 30 -8.19 5.47 -5.24
C THR A 30 -8.60 4.01 -5.48
N ASP A 31 -9.91 3.69 -5.41
CA ASP A 31 -10.41 2.33 -5.71
C ASP A 31 -10.19 1.92 -7.17
N SER A 32 -10.33 2.87 -8.10
CA SER A 32 -10.04 2.62 -9.53
C SER A 32 -8.54 2.48 -9.77
N LEU A 33 -7.72 3.28 -9.07
CA LEU A 33 -6.27 3.20 -9.13
C LEU A 33 -5.74 1.88 -8.54
N LYS A 34 -6.28 1.42 -7.40
CA LYS A 34 -5.98 0.11 -6.81
C LYS A 34 -6.13 -1.00 -7.85
N LYS A 35 -7.30 -1.07 -8.49
CA LYS A 35 -7.60 -2.06 -9.53
C LYS A 35 -6.64 -1.95 -10.72
N ALA A 36 -6.34 -0.73 -11.17
CA ALA A 36 -5.40 -0.52 -12.26
C ALA A 36 -3.98 -1.01 -11.91
N LEU A 37 -3.48 -0.73 -10.71
CA LEU A 37 -2.17 -1.19 -10.23
C LEU A 37 -2.09 -2.71 -10.16
N GLU A 38 -3.14 -3.37 -9.64
CA GLU A 38 -3.23 -4.83 -9.62
C GLU A 38 -3.22 -5.43 -11.04
N ILE A 39 -3.98 -4.85 -11.98
CA ILE A 39 -3.99 -5.28 -13.40
C ILE A 39 -2.61 -5.12 -14.05
N LEU A 40 -1.88 -4.05 -13.72
CA LEU A 40 -0.57 -3.75 -14.28
C LEU A 40 0.57 -4.55 -13.66
N GLY A 41 0.29 -5.40 -12.66
CA GLY A 41 1.29 -6.25 -12.01
C GLY A 41 1.96 -5.64 -10.77
N PHE A 42 1.45 -4.51 -10.26
CA PHE A 42 1.89 -3.90 -9.00
C PHE A 42 1.04 -4.36 -7.80
N GLY A 43 0.27 -5.43 -7.95
CA GLY A 43 -0.53 -6.03 -6.88
C GLY A 43 0.30 -6.93 -5.96
N PRO A 44 -0.15 -7.15 -4.71
CA PRO A 44 -1.37 -6.58 -4.13
C PRO A 44 -1.19 -5.10 -3.74
N CYS A 45 -2.28 -4.33 -3.83
CA CYS A 45 -2.29 -2.89 -3.58
C CYS A 45 -3.01 -2.56 -2.26
N TYR A 46 -2.31 -1.93 -1.32
CA TYR A 46 -2.89 -1.48 -0.04
C TYR A 46 -3.93 -0.39 -0.27
N HIS A 47 -5.01 -0.40 0.51
CA HIS A 47 -6.12 0.55 0.39
C HIS A 47 -6.91 0.66 1.70
N MET A 48 -7.68 1.73 1.90
CA MET A 48 -8.61 1.89 3.03
C MET A 48 -9.56 0.68 3.23
N SER A 49 -9.80 -0.09 2.18
CA SER A 49 -10.66 -1.28 2.24
C SER A 49 -10.10 -2.31 3.22
N GLU A 50 -8.78 -2.41 3.34
CA GLU A 50 -8.13 -3.39 4.22
C GLU A 50 -8.44 -3.07 5.69
N VAL A 51 -8.37 -1.80 6.07
CA VAL A 51 -8.74 -1.33 7.41
C VAL A 51 -10.24 -1.54 7.69
N LEU A 52 -11.11 -1.33 6.69
CA LEU A 52 -12.56 -1.55 6.83
C LEU A 52 -12.92 -3.04 6.98
N ILE A 53 -12.16 -3.92 6.34
CA ILE A 53 -12.28 -5.38 6.50
C ILE A 53 -11.93 -5.78 7.94
N GLU A 54 -10.87 -5.18 8.51
CA GLU A 54 -10.51 -5.38 9.93
C GLU A 54 -11.58 -4.92 10.91
N LEU A 55 -12.21 -3.78 10.66
CA LEU A 55 -13.37 -3.31 11.42
C LEU A 55 -14.58 -4.26 11.33
N SER A 56 -14.66 -5.08 10.29
CA SER A 56 -15.71 -6.08 10.09
C SER A 56 -15.38 -7.43 10.78
N GLY A 57 -14.29 -7.50 11.54
CA GLY A 57 -13.89 -8.68 12.31
C GLY A 57 -12.97 -9.65 11.56
N ILE A 58 -12.48 -9.27 10.38
CA ILE A 58 -11.51 -10.05 9.59
C ILE A 58 -10.14 -9.39 9.75
N SER A 59 -9.26 -9.97 10.57
CA SER A 59 -7.94 -9.39 10.87
C SER A 59 -7.13 -9.05 9.62
N THR A 60 -6.50 -7.87 9.62
CA THR A 60 -5.45 -7.48 8.66
C THR A 60 -4.12 -7.30 9.37
N GLU A 61 -3.77 -8.25 10.24
CA GLU A 61 -2.51 -8.27 11.00
C GLU A 61 -2.31 -7.04 11.91
N GLY A 62 -3.38 -6.41 12.41
CA GLY A 62 -3.28 -5.32 13.39
C GLY A 62 -3.07 -3.93 12.79
N HIS A 63 -3.30 -3.76 11.48
CA HIS A 63 -3.16 -2.48 10.80
C HIS A 63 -4.10 -1.40 11.37
N LEU A 64 -5.32 -1.75 11.76
CA LEU A 64 -6.23 -0.82 12.42
C LEU A 64 -5.62 -0.25 13.70
N GLU A 65 -4.91 -1.06 14.50
CA GLU A 65 -4.25 -0.60 15.71
C GLU A 65 -3.05 0.30 15.38
N LEU A 66 -2.21 -0.12 14.43
CA LEU A 66 -1.08 0.68 13.92
C LEU A 66 -1.54 2.09 13.52
N TRP A 67 -2.56 2.17 12.65
CA TRP A 67 -3.05 3.44 12.13
C TRP A 67 -3.80 4.27 13.16
N ARG A 68 -4.55 3.63 14.07
CA ARG A 68 -5.20 4.33 15.19
C ARG A 68 -4.15 4.96 16.10
N ASP A 69 -3.12 4.21 16.46
CA ASP A 69 -2.09 4.68 17.38
C ASP A 69 -1.26 5.81 16.75
N ALA A 70 -0.98 5.72 15.44
CA ALA A 70 -0.37 6.80 14.67
C ALA A 70 -1.23 8.09 14.67
N ALA A 71 -2.54 7.95 14.42
CA ALA A 71 -3.48 9.08 14.39
C ALA A 71 -3.68 9.75 15.76
N LEU A 72 -3.61 8.99 16.85
CA LEU A 72 -3.81 9.49 18.22
C LEU A 72 -2.56 10.18 18.80
N ARG A 73 -1.37 9.99 18.22
CA ARG A 73 -0.16 10.68 18.66
C ARG A 73 -0.23 12.17 18.34
N ALA A 74 0.41 12.99 19.19
CA ALA A 74 0.48 14.43 18.98
C ALA A 74 1.19 14.73 17.65
N GLY A 75 0.42 15.21 16.66
CA GLY A 75 0.91 15.49 15.31
C GLY A 75 0.54 14.46 14.24
N GLY A 76 -0.12 13.35 14.60
CA GLY A 76 -0.58 12.36 13.63
C GLY A 76 0.54 11.69 12.84
N ALA A 77 1.72 11.54 13.44
CA ALA A 77 2.93 11.03 12.82
C ALA A 77 3.39 9.72 13.49
N LEU A 78 4.07 8.87 12.73
CA LEU A 78 4.75 7.70 13.28
C LEU A 78 6.09 8.13 13.93
N PRO A 79 6.56 7.45 15.00
CA PRO A 79 7.87 7.71 15.58
C PRO A 79 9.01 7.59 14.56
N HIS A 80 10.00 8.49 14.69
CA HIS A 80 11.26 8.38 13.96
C HIS A 80 11.91 7.02 14.28
N ASN A 81 12.26 6.25 13.25
CA ASN A 81 12.70 4.83 13.24
C ASN A 81 11.62 3.75 12.99
N GLU A 82 10.33 4.09 12.86
CA GLU A 82 9.29 3.10 12.49
C GLU A 82 9.29 2.73 10.99
N GLY A 83 10.23 3.25 10.19
CA GLY A 83 10.40 2.79 8.80
C GLY A 83 10.57 1.28 8.68
N LYS A 84 11.19 0.63 9.68
CA LYS A 84 11.29 -0.84 9.75
C LYS A 84 9.95 -1.51 10.09
N ASP A 85 9.15 -0.89 10.94
CA ASP A 85 7.84 -1.41 11.32
C ASP A 85 6.84 -1.25 10.17
N LEU A 86 6.96 -0.18 9.37
CA LEU A 86 6.21 0.01 8.13
C LEU A 86 6.64 -1.00 7.05
N VAL A 87 7.94 -1.21 6.85
CA VAL A 87 8.43 -2.23 5.91
C VAL A 87 7.91 -3.62 6.29
N GLU A 88 7.91 -3.96 7.58
CA GLU A 88 7.39 -5.23 8.05
C GLU A 88 5.86 -5.32 7.93
N ALA A 89 5.13 -4.30 8.38
CA ALA A 89 3.67 -4.25 8.34
C ALA A 89 3.13 -4.30 6.90
N LEU A 90 3.90 -3.76 5.94
CA LEU A 90 3.52 -3.67 4.55
C LEU A 90 4.31 -4.64 3.64
N ARG A 91 5.03 -5.63 4.20
CA ARG A 91 5.93 -6.53 3.45
C ARG A 91 5.26 -7.31 2.32
N GLU A 92 3.96 -7.58 2.45
CA GLU A 92 3.17 -8.33 1.46
C GLU A 92 2.64 -7.44 0.32
N TRP A 93 2.80 -6.12 0.41
CA TRP A 93 2.18 -5.14 -0.50
C TRP A 93 3.21 -4.56 -1.47
N ASN A 94 2.84 -4.55 -2.75
CA ASN A 94 3.69 -4.04 -3.83
C ASN A 94 3.29 -2.61 -4.25
N SER A 95 2.13 -2.14 -3.80
CA SER A 95 1.68 -0.77 -3.98
C SER A 95 0.72 -0.37 -2.85
N GLY A 96 0.47 0.93 -2.67
CA GLY A 96 -0.48 1.44 -1.69
C GLY A 96 -1.08 2.78 -2.06
N VAL A 97 -2.36 2.98 -1.75
CA VAL A 97 -3.14 4.19 -2.04
C VAL A 97 -4.18 4.44 -0.93
N ASP A 98 -4.84 5.60 -0.98
CA ASP A 98 -5.93 5.98 -0.05
C ASP A 98 -5.46 6.15 1.40
N PHE A 99 -6.38 6.53 2.27
CA PHE A 99 -6.19 6.53 3.70
C PHE A 99 -6.15 5.11 4.27
N PRO A 100 -5.57 4.91 5.45
CA PRO A 100 -4.69 5.85 6.17
C PRO A 100 -3.29 5.95 5.55
N PHE A 101 -2.93 5.06 4.63
CA PHE A 101 -1.61 4.98 3.97
C PHE A 101 -1.09 6.33 3.45
N ALA A 102 -1.90 7.07 2.70
CA ALA A 102 -1.53 8.36 2.10
C ALA A 102 -1.33 9.51 3.10
N MET A 103 -1.62 9.32 4.40
CA MET A 103 -1.47 10.36 5.42
C MET A 103 -0.05 10.50 5.95
N PHE A 104 0.85 9.57 5.61
CA PHE A 104 2.21 9.48 6.17
C PHE A 104 3.27 9.57 5.07
N PRO A 105 3.31 10.67 4.27
CA PRO A 105 4.15 10.73 3.08
C PRO A 105 5.65 10.68 3.41
N ASP A 106 6.09 11.35 4.47
CA ASP A 106 7.50 11.40 4.85
C ASP A 106 7.97 10.01 5.32
N GLU A 107 7.15 9.33 6.12
CA GLU A 107 7.46 7.99 6.63
C GLU A 107 7.42 6.93 5.53
N MET A 108 6.50 7.05 4.56
CA MET A 108 6.46 6.17 3.39
C MET A 108 7.70 6.34 2.52
N LEU A 109 8.15 7.57 2.29
CA LEU A 109 9.36 7.85 1.50
C LEU A 109 10.65 7.45 2.24
N GLU A 110 10.66 7.54 3.57
CA GLU A 110 11.77 7.04 4.39
C GLU A 110 11.83 5.50 4.39
N ALA A 111 10.68 4.84 4.50
CA ALA A 111 10.58 3.38 4.52
C ALA A 111 10.82 2.73 3.15
N PHE A 112 10.36 3.38 2.07
CA PHE A 112 10.40 2.88 0.70
C PHE A 112 10.99 3.94 -0.24
N PRO A 113 12.32 4.13 -0.24
CA PRO A 113 12.99 5.21 -0.97
C PRO A 113 13.19 4.96 -2.48
N GLU A 114 12.92 3.75 -2.97
CA GLU A 114 13.07 3.32 -4.37
C GLU A 114 11.72 3.25 -5.08
#